data_AF-A0A6S6UI48-F1
#
_entry.id   AF-A0A6S6UI48-F1
#
_cell.length_a   1.000
_cell.length_b   1.000
_cell.length_c   1.000
_cell.angle_alpha   90.00
_cell.angle_beta   90.00
_cell.angle_gamma   90.00
#
_symmetry.space_group_name_H-M   'P 1'
#
loop_
_entity.id
_entity.type
_entity.pdbx_description
1 polymer ?
#
loop_
_entity_poly.entity_id
_entity_poly.type
_entity_poly.pdbx_seq_one_letter_code
_entity_poly.pdbx_strand_id
1 'polypeptide(L)'
;MEITTKEQAFQVLDQNQYGVPFEAIEFLYQHPSDEEIVHKIQVAFDNVPSRNPIEEEANDSDTALWYAIVAEKHLDIKLLDSIINLVTKASVGSSFLDEQVSVLIGLIGQKYGALAVEKTLAAIVNALENKSKKDNPFLYLFDILFYADIAKHKEVIGQILTHPSNQYATPFAITICYTGFNTFIPQLKKLVQVKLKTPQERLFEADFLLPDLKSIIKQLESGKLKEPKDALPYFKQRSGWKAYYQAQAAYFEAHIPEDVGTIKNVEKIGRNEPCPCGSGKKYKKCCLKKK
;
A
#
# COMPACT_ATOMS: atom_id res chain seq x y z
N MET A 1 -20.61 -9.79 14.87
CA MET A 1 -20.92 -8.96 16.06
C MET A 1 -21.15 -7.58 15.48
N GLU A 2 -22.29 -6.94 15.74
CA GLU A 2 -22.55 -5.62 15.15
C GLU A 2 -21.55 -4.60 15.75
N ILE A 3 -20.74 -3.98 14.90
CA ILE A 3 -19.74 -2.98 15.30
C ILE A 3 -20.46 -1.64 15.46
N THR A 4 -20.42 -1.11 16.68
CA THR A 4 -21.14 0.11 17.08
C THR A 4 -20.23 1.18 17.66
N THR A 5 -18.96 0.85 17.95
CA THR A 5 -17.97 1.80 18.49
C THR A 5 -16.63 1.69 17.77
N LYS A 6 -15.83 2.76 17.84
CA LYS A 6 -14.47 2.77 17.27
C LYS A 6 -13.57 1.72 17.91
N GLU A 7 -13.68 1.55 19.24
CA GLU A 7 -12.89 0.58 19.99
C GLU A 7 -13.14 -0.85 19.51
N GLN A 8 -14.41 -1.19 19.22
CA GLN A 8 -14.77 -2.47 18.63
C GLN A 8 -14.15 -2.63 17.24
N ALA A 9 -14.23 -1.60 16.39
CA ALA A 9 -13.65 -1.64 15.06
C ALA A 9 -12.12 -1.80 15.10
N PHE A 10 -11.42 -1.00 15.93
CA PHE A 10 -9.97 -1.11 16.12
C PHE A 10 -9.57 -2.48 16.64
N GLN A 11 -10.30 -3.02 17.63
CA GLN A 11 -10.02 -4.36 18.14
C GLN A 11 -10.13 -5.41 17.03
N VAL A 12 -11.15 -5.31 16.16
CA VAL A 12 -11.28 -6.22 15.01
C VAL A 12 -10.08 -6.07 14.06
N LEU A 13 -9.70 -4.85 13.66
CA LEU A 13 -8.56 -4.64 12.75
C LEU A 13 -7.22 -5.12 13.35
N ASP A 14 -7.02 -4.89 14.64
CA ASP A 14 -5.79 -5.25 15.36
C ASP A 14 -5.65 -6.77 15.56
N GLN A 15 -6.77 -7.51 15.59
CA GLN A 15 -6.81 -8.95 15.88
C GLN A 15 -7.17 -9.82 14.67
N ASN A 16 -7.48 -9.23 13.52
CA ASN A 16 -7.93 -9.97 12.34
C ASN A 16 -6.79 -10.78 11.72
N GLN A 17 -6.93 -12.10 11.73
CA GLN A 17 -5.97 -13.04 11.13
C GLN A 17 -6.43 -13.61 9.78
N TYR A 18 -7.72 -13.55 9.47
CA TYR A 18 -8.29 -14.23 8.30
C TYR A 18 -9.36 -13.37 7.65
N GLY A 19 -9.42 -13.40 6.32
CA GLY A 19 -10.39 -12.64 5.56
C GLY A 19 -10.21 -11.13 5.70
N VAL A 20 -11.00 -10.39 4.94
CA VAL A 20 -11.03 -8.92 5.01
C VAL A 20 -12.06 -8.49 6.08
N PRO A 21 -11.69 -7.68 7.08
CA PRO A 21 -12.59 -7.22 8.13
C PRO A 21 -13.53 -6.09 7.65
N PHE A 22 -14.37 -6.39 6.64
CA PHE A 22 -15.20 -5.40 5.93
C PHE A 22 -16.06 -4.54 6.86
N GLU A 23 -16.72 -5.14 7.85
CA GLU A 23 -17.59 -4.41 8.78
C GLU A 23 -16.82 -3.36 9.59
N ALA A 24 -15.61 -3.70 10.06
CA ALA A 24 -14.78 -2.80 10.87
C ALA A 24 -14.19 -1.67 10.03
N ILE A 25 -13.69 -1.99 8.83
CA ILE A 25 -13.19 -1.00 7.88
C ILE A 25 -14.33 -0.06 7.50
N GLU A 26 -15.50 -0.59 7.13
CA GLU A 26 -16.65 0.23 6.71
C GLU A 26 -17.14 1.14 7.84
N PHE A 27 -17.20 0.64 9.08
CA PHE A 27 -17.56 1.46 10.24
C PHE A 27 -16.62 2.67 10.39
N LEU A 28 -15.30 2.44 10.38
CA LEU A 28 -14.32 3.52 10.52
C LEU A 28 -14.36 4.46 9.31
N TYR A 29 -14.43 3.92 8.09
CA TYR A 29 -14.44 4.68 6.83
C TYR A 29 -15.63 5.64 6.70
N GLN A 30 -16.79 5.30 7.31
CA GLN A 30 -17.98 6.15 7.34
C GLN A 30 -17.97 7.16 8.49
N HIS A 31 -17.08 7.00 9.46
CA HIS A 31 -16.97 7.90 10.59
C HIS A 31 -16.30 9.23 10.19
N PRO A 32 -16.64 10.39 10.79
CA PRO A 32 -15.85 11.60 10.58
C PRO A 32 -14.41 11.40 11.06
N SER A 33 -13.46 12.00 10.34
CA SER A 33 -12.05 11.99 10.76
C SER A 33 -11.88 12.68 12.10
N ASP A 34 -11.13 12.02 12.99
CA ASP A 34 -10.69 12.57 14.27
C ASP A 34 -9.25 12.14 14.59
N GLU A 35 -8.69 12.73 15.65
CA GLU A 35 -7.30 12.48 16.05
C GLU A 35 -7.06 11.02 16.47
N GLU A 36 -8.06 10.33 17.00
CA GLU A 36 -7.91 8.95 17.44
C GLU A 36 -7.77 8.00 16.25
N ILE A 37 -8.58 8.17 15.20
CA ILE A 37 -8.47 7.38 13.97
C ILE A 37 -7.12 7.64 13.30
N VAL A 38 -6.73 8.92 13.15
CA VAL A 38 -5.45 9.28 12.53
C VAL A 38 -4.28 8.71 13.34
N HIS A 39 -4.33 8.79 14.68
CA HIS A 39 -3.32 8.21 15.55
C HIS A 39 -3.22 6.69 15.41
N LYS A 40 -4.35 5.99 15.37
CA LYS A 40 -4.39 4.53 15.17
C LYS A 40 -3.79 4.11 13.83
N ILE A 41 -4.10 4.84 12.76
CA ILE A 41 -3.49 4.62 11.43
C ILE A 41 -1.97 4.80 11.52
N GLN A 42 -1.52 5.91 12.12
CA GLN A 42 -0.09 6.19 12.26
C GLN A 42 0.65 5.10 13.03
N VAL A 43 0.10 4.67 14.16
CA VAL A 43 0.66 3.58 14.99
C VAL A 43 0.73 2.29 14.18
N ALA A 44 -0.30 1.94 13.42
CA ALA A 44 -0.28 0.74 12.59
C ALA A 44 0.82 0.79 11.52
N PHE A 45 1.04 1.95 10.89
CA PHE A 45 2.08 2.11 9.87
C PHE A 45 3.50 2.09 10.46
N ASP A 46 3.70 2.75 11.59
CA ASP A 46 5.02 2.89 12.20
C ASP A 46 5.52 1.60 12.86
N ASN A 47 4.63 0.64 13.14
CA ASN A 47 4.94 -0.64 13.80
C ASN A 47 4.89 -1.86 12.88
N VAL A 48 4.92 -1.66 11.55
CA VAL A 48 5.04 -2.78 10.60
C VAL A 48 6.37 -3.50 10.85
N PRO A 49 6.36 -4.82 11.14
CA PRO A 49 7.58 -5.58 11.39
C PRO A 49 8.46 -5.66 10.13
N SER A 50 9.77 -5.77 10.32
CA SER A 50 10.68 -6.11 9.24
C SER A 50 10.55 -7.59 8.88
N ARG A 51 10.01 -7.92 7.70
CA ARG A 51 9.93 -9.31 7.21
C ARG A 51 11.32 -9.93 7.01
N ASN A 52 11.44 -11.21 7.33
CA ASN A 52 12.61 -12.03 7.03
C ASN A 52 12.49 -12.57 5.58
N PRO A 53 13.41 -12.28 4.65
CA PRO A 53 13.34 -12.75 3.26
C PRO A 53 13.34 -14.27 3.10
N ILE A 54 13.69 -15.01 4.15
CA ILE A 54 13.80 -16.47 4.17
C ILE A 54 12.46 -17.14 4.55
N GLU A 55 11.53 -16.38 5.14
CA GLU A 55 10.23 -16.89 5.60
C GLU A 55 9.13 -16.36 4.68
N GLU A 56 8.89 -17.06 3.57
CA GLU A 56 7.79 -16.77 2.64
C GLU A 56 6.41 -16.85 3.31
N GLU A 57 6.30 -17.55 4.45
CA GLU A 57 5.06 -17.94 5.13
C GLU A 57 4.94 -17.41 6.57
N ALA A 58 5.67 -16.35 6.94
CA ALA A 58 5.40 -15.71 8.22
C ALA A 58 4.01 -15.07 8.16
N ASN A 59 3.20 -15.41 9.15
CA ASN A 59 1.81 -15.01 9.39
C ASN A 59 1.74 -13.48 9.67
N ASP A 60 2.16 -12.67 8.69
CA ASP A 60 2.26 -11.22 8.81
C ASP A 60 0.86 -10.65 8.89
N SER A 61 0.58 -9.99 10.00
CA SER A 61 -0.72 -9.38 10.26
C SER A 61 -1.01 -8.32 9.20
N ASP A 62 -2.11 -8.47 8.45
CA ASP A 62 -2.62 -7.47 7.50
C ASP A 62 -3.13 -6.19 8.20
N THR A 63 -2.85 -5.99 9.48
CA THR A 63 -3.25 -4.81 10.26
C THR A 63 -2.92 -3.51 9.55
N ALA A 64 -1.68 -3.34 9.06
CA ALA A 64 -1.28 -2.12 8.36
C ALA A 64 -2.04 -1.93 7.05
N LEU A 65 -2.36 -3.02 6.34
CA LEU A 65 -3.22 -2.97 5.15
C LEU A 65 -4.63 -2.49 5.52
N TRP A 66 -5.24 -3.02 6.57
CA TRP A 66 -6.57 -2.59 7.01
C TRP A 66 -6.61 -1.11 7.37
N TYR A 67 -5.63 -0.63 8.13
CA TYR A 67 -5.53 0.80 8.43
C TYR A 67 -5.19 1.65 7.20
N ALA A 68 -4.47 1.11 6.21
CA ALA A 68 -4.20 1.80 4.95
C ALA A 68 -5.46 1.96 4.08
N ILE A 69 -6.42 1.05 4.18
CA ILE A 69 -7.74 1.21 3.55
C ILE A 69 -8.55 2.30 4.26
N VAL A 70 -8.58 2.27 5.61
CA VAL A 70 -9.25 3.30 6.43
C VAL A 70 -8.65 4.69 6.11
N ALA A 71 -7.33 4.79 5.96
CA ALA A 71 -6.63 6.03 5.69
C ALA A 71 -7.09 6.77 4.42
N GLU A 72 -7.68 6.10 3.43
CA GLU A 72 -8.24 6.76 2.23
C GLU A 72 -9.25 7.86 2.58
N LYS A 73 -10.00 7.72 3.67
CA LYS A 73 -10.94 8.75 4.16
C LYS A 73 -10.40 9.65 5.25
N HIS A 74 -9.35 9.21 5.93
CA HIS A 74 -8.79 9.90 7.08
C HIS A 74 -7.39 10.47 6.81
N LEU A 75 -7.13 10.87 5.55
CA LEU A 75 -5.86 11.47 5.18
C LEU A 75 -5.53 12.69 6.03
N ASP A 76 -4.38 12.65 6.68
CA ASP A 76 -3.78 13.76 7.41
C ASP A 76 -2.32 13.90 6.95
N ILE A 77 -1.80 15.13 6.89
CA ILE A 77 -0.42 15.37 6.50
C ILE A 77 0.58 14.72 7.47
N LYS A 78 0.19 14.53 8.73
CA LYS A 78 0.97 13.81 9.75
C LYS A 78 1.26 12.37 9.35
N LEU A 79 0.42 11.76 8.50
CA LEU A 79 0.59 10.38 8.03
C LEU A 79 1.58 10.26 6.87
N LEU A 80 1.95 11.35 6.20
CA LEU A 80 2.74 11.29 4.96
C LEU A 80 4.07 10.56 5.17
N ASP A 81 4.81 10.89 6.22
CA ASP A 81 6.10 10.26 6.48
C ASP A 81 5.92 8.77 6.81
N SER A 82 4.88 8.41 7.57
CA SER A 82 4.54 7.01 7.86
C SER A 82 4.14 6.23 6.60
N ILE A 83 3.34 6.82 5.71
CA ILE A 83 2.95 6.20 4.42
C ILE A 83 4.16 5.98 3.52
N ILE A 84 5.03 6.98 3.39
CA ILE A 84 6.28 6.85 2.63
C ILE A 84 7.15 5.73 3.22
N ASN A 85 7.22 5.65 4.55
CA ASN A 85 8.06 4.68 5.24
C ASN A 85 7.65 3.23 5.01
N LEU A 86 6.36 2.95 4.76
CA LEU A 86 5.86 1.60 4.45
C LEU A 86 6.60 0.94 3.28
N VAL A 87 7.05 1.73 2.29
CA VAL A 87 7.74 1.23 1.07
C VAL A 87 9.19 1.72 0.95
N THR A 88 9.70 2.48 1.92
CA THR A 88 11.07 3.06 1.87
C THR A 88 11.96 2.72 3.07
N LYS A 89 11.40 2.15 4.13
CA LYS A 89 12.18 1.44 5.17
C LYS A 89 12.27 -0.04 4.79
N ALA A 90 13.30 -0.72 5.32
CA ALA A 90 13.45 -2.16 5.12
C ALA A 90 12.33 -2.88 5.88
N SER A 91 11.19 -3.01 5.21
CA SER A 91 10.00 -3.74 5.64
C SER A 91 9.38 -4.29 4.36
N VAL A 92 9.18 -5.60 4.29
CA VAL A 92 8.51 -6.23 3.16
C VAL A 92 7.03 -6.35 3.54
N GLY A 93 6.20 -5.47 3.00
CA GLY A 93 4.75 -5.58 3.12
C GLY A 93 4.18 -6.70 2.24
N SER A 94 2.87 -6.89 2.28
CA SER A 94 2.18 -7.64 1.23
C SER A 94 2.09 -6.76 -0.03
N SER A 95 2.03 -7.38 -1.22
CA SER A 95 1.81 -6.63 -2.47
C SER A 95 0.53 -5.77 -2.40
N PHE A 96 -0.46 -6.20 -1.62
CA PHE A 96 -1.67 -5.43 -1.33
C PHE A 96 -1.41 -4.16 -0.52
N LEU A 97 -0.54 -4.20 0.48
CA LEU A 97 -0.16 -3.01 1.24
C LEU A 97 0.60 -2.02 0.35
N ASP A 98 1.52 -2.52 -0.46
CA ASP A 98 2.28 -1.69 -1.39
C ASP A 98 1.38 -1.02 -2.44
N GLU A 99 0.44 -1.76 -3.03
CA GLU A 99 -0.59 -1.21 -3.93
C GLU A 99 -1.47 -0.15 -3.22
N GLN A 100 -1.82 -0.41 -1.96
CA GLN A 100 -2.58 0.53 -1.16
C GLN A 100 -1.77 1.81 -0.86
N VAL A 101 -0.45 1.72 -0.72
CA VAL A 101 0.43 2.90 -0.61
C VAL A 101 0.36 3.76 -1.87
N SER A 102 0.36 3.19 -3.07
CA SER A 102 0.14 3.99 -4.31
C SER A 102 -1.15 4.80 -4.24
N VAL A 103 -2.24 4.19 -3.73
CA VAL A 103 -3.51 4.90 -3.56
C VAL A 103 -3.39 6.05 -2.59
N LEU A 104 -2.78 5.83 -1.42
CA LEU A 104 -2.60 6.87 -0.42
C LEU A 104 -1.69 8.00 -0.90
N ILE A 105 -0.62 7.68 -1.65
CA ILE A 105 0.28 8.67 -2.24
C ILE A 105 -0.44 9.54 -3.27
N GLY A 106 -1.24 8.95 -4.16
CA GLY A 106 -2.04 9.70 -5.11
C GLY A 106 -3.05 10.62 -4.42
N LEU A 107 -3.76 10.12 -3.41
CA LEU A 107 -4.73 10.91 -2.65
C LEU A 107 -4.05 12.03 -1.83
N ILE A 108 -2.89 11.78 -1.21
CA ILE A 108 -2.12 12.81 -0.51
C ILE A 108 -1.59 13.87 -1.47
N GLY A 109 -1.07 13.45 -2.62
CA GLY A 109 -0.68 14.37 -3.70
C GLY A 109 -1.84 15.28 -4.11
N GLN A 110 -3.04 14.71 -4.27
CA GLN A 110 -4.24 15.49 -4.57
C GLN A 110 -4.61 16.49 -3.48
N LYS A 111 -4.48 16.08 -2.20
CA LYS A 111 -4.91 16.90 -1.05
C LYS A 111 -3.90 17.98 -0.68
N TYR A 112 -2.60 17.67 -0.74
CA TYR A 112 -1.53 18.51 -0.17
C TYR A 112 -0.55 19.06 -1.22
N GLY A 113 -0.65 18.64 -2.48
CA GLY A 113 0.08 19.22 -3.60
C GLY A 113 1.60 19.24 -3.40
N ALA A 114 2.20 20.42 -3.56
CA ALA A 114 3.65 20.61 -3.56
C ALA A 114 4.35 20.06 -2.30
N LEU A 115 3.75 20.20 -1.11
CA LEU A 115 4.34 19.69 0.13
C LEU A 115 4.50 18.17 0.09
N ALA A 116 3.50 17.46 -0.44
CA ALA A 116 3.56 16.01 -0.59
C ALA A 116 4.61 15.62 -1.64
N VAL A 117 4.63 16.32 -2.77
CA VAL A 117 5.61 16.10 -3.85
C VAL A 117 7.04 16.21 -3.34
N GLU A 118 7.38 17.32 -2.67
CA GLU A 118 8.73 17.58 -2.19
C GLU A 118 9.20 16.49 -1.22
N LYS A 119 8.35 16.13 -0.25
CA LYS A 119 8.66 15.08 0.73
C LYS A 119 8.82 13.70 0.09
N THR A 120 7.90 13.31 -0.81
CA THR A 120 7.96 11.99 -1.46
C THR A 120 9.16 11.88 -2.40
N LEU A 121 9.46 12.92 -3.20
CA LEU A 121 10.63 12.91 -4.08
C LEU A 121 11.95 12.85 -3.27
N ALA A 122 12.03 13.58 -2.15
CA ALA A 122 13.18 13.50 -1.24
C ALA A 122 13.36 12.09 -0.67
N ALA A 123 12.26 11.40 -0.34
CA ALA A 123 12.31 10.02 0.14
C ALA A 123 12.79 9.03 -0.93
N ILE A 124 12.37 9.21 -2.19
CA ILE A 124 12.88 8.41 -3.32
C ILE A 124 14.39 8.62 -3.50
N VAL A 125 14.86 9.87 -3.45
CA VAL A 125 16.31 10.17 -3.50
C VAL A 125 17.06 9.48 -2.36
N ASN A 126 16.55 9.58 -1.13
CA ASN A 126 17.16 8.91 0.03
C ASN A 126 17.21 7.38 -0.13
N ALA A 127 16.13 6.78 -0.65
CA ALA A 127 16.07 5.35 -0.93
C ALA A 127 17.13 4.92 -1.96
N LEU A 128 17.35 5.73 -3.00
CA LEU A 128 18.34 5.48 -4.05
C LEU A 128 19.79 5.60 -3.59
N GLU A 129 20.07 6.53 -2.67
CA GLU A 129 21.40 6.75 -2.11
C GLU A 129 21.82 5.66 -1.11
N ASN A 130 20.86 5.03 -0.44
CA ASN A 130 21.11 4.03 0.56
C ASN A 130 21.22 2.61 -0.04
N LYS A 131 22.45 2.17 -0.29
CA LYS A 131 22.78 0.87 -0.92
C LYS A 131 22.37 -0.38 -0.13
N SER A 132 21.98 -0.26 1.14
CA SER A 132 21.46 -1.40 1.93
C SER A 132 19.97 -1.68 1.69
N LYS A 133 19.32 -0.92 0.80
CA LYS A 133 17.86 -0.94 0.54
C LYS A 133 17.51 -1.45 -0.85
N LYS A 134 18.24 -2.45 -1.36
CA LYS A 134 18.14 -2.90 -2.76
C LYS A 134 16.74 -3.42 -3.15
N ASP A 135 15.92 -3.81 -2.17
CA ASP A 135 14.63 -4.46 -2.41
C ASP A 135 13.42 -3.59 -2.03
N ASN A 136 13.63 -2.31 -1.71
CA ASN A 136 12.53 -1.44 -1.29
C ASN A 136 11.59 -1.12 -2.46
N PRO A 137 10.27 -1.32 -2.33
CA PRO A 137 9.31 -1.13 -3.40
C PRO A 137 8.92 0.36 -3.57
N PHE A 138 9.89 1.28 -3.62
CA PHE A 138 9.60 2.72 -3.74
C PHE A 138 8.89 3.12 -5.05
N LEU A 139 8.70 2.19 -6.00
CA LEU A 139 7.88 2.39 -7.20
C LEU A 139 6.45 2.83 -6.85
N TYR A 140 5.91 2.37 -5.72
CA TYR A 140 4.56 2.73 -5.26
C TYR A 140 4.44 4.18 -4.78
N LEU A 141 5.55 4.95 -4.84
CA LEU A 141 5.55 6.39 -4.62
C LEU A 141 5.35 7.20 -5.91
N PHE A 142 5.37 6.59 -7.10
CA PHE A 142 5.44 7.31 -8.38
C PHE A 142 4.17 8.09 -8.73
N ASP A 143 3.02 7.72 -8.18
CA ASP A 143 1.77 8.47 -8.35
C ASP A 143 1.87 9.93 -7.88
N ILE A 144 2.85 10.24 -7.03
CA ILE A 144 3.11 11.63 -6.63
C ILE A 144 3.49 12.53 -7.81
N LEU A 145 4.06 11.96 -8.87
CA LEU A 145 4.54 12.69 -10.05
C LEU A 145 3.40 13.38 -10.80
N PHE A 146 2.16 12.88 -10.69
CA PHE A 146 0.97 13.53 -11.27
C PHE A 146 0.66 14.89 -10.66
N TYR A 147 1.26 15.21 -9.51
CA TYR A 147 1.10 16.48 -8.80
C TYR A 147 2.37 17.33 -8.85
N ALA A 148 3.42 16.86 -9.52
CA ALA A 148 4.69 17.56 -9.60
C ALA A 148 4.61 18.73 -10.59
N ASP A 149 5.03 19.90 -10.12
CA ASP A 149 5.27 21.07 -10.96
C ASP A 149 6.55 20.89 -11.80
N ILE A 150 6.45 21.08 -13.11
CA ILE A 150 7.56 20.88 -14.05
C ILE A 150 8.72 21.86 -13.78
N ALA A 151 8.42 23.14 -13.52
CA ALA A 151 9.46 24.15 -13.33
C ALA A 151 10.21 23.93 -12.02
N LYS A 152 9.51 23.50 -10.97
CA LYS A 152 10.08 23.29 -9.63
C LYS A 152 10.82 21.97 -9.47
N HIS A 153 10.29 20.88 -10.04
CA HIS A 153 10.74 19.53 -9.69
C HIS A 153 11.59 18.85 -10.78
N LYS A 154 11.83 19.51 -11.92
CA LYS A 154 12.64 18.94 -13.01
C LYS A 154 14.02 18.48 -12.54
N GLU A 155 14.71 19.23 -11.68
CA GLU A 155 16.07 18.87 -11.26
C GLU A 155 16.09 17.54 -10.49
N VAL A 156 15.25 17.42 -9.46
CA VAL A 156 15.14 16.20 -8.64
C VAL A 156 14.59 15.02 -9.44
N ILE A 157 13.62 15.22 -10.33
CA ILE A 157 13.10 14.16 -11.20
C ILE A 157 14.19 13.67 -12.17
N GLY A 158 15.00 14.58 -12.71
CA GLY A 158 16.14 14.23 -13.55
C GLY A 158 17.19 13.42 -12.79
N GLN A 159 17.46 13.79 -11.53
CA GLN A 159 18.34 13.04 -10.64
C GLN A 159 17.82 11.61 -10.42
N ILE A 160 16.54 11.44 -10.07
CA ILE A 160 15.91 10.13 -9.86
C ILE A 160 15.94 9.28 -11.13
N LEU A 161 15.55 9.85 -12.28
CA LEU A 161 15.52 9.17 -13.57
C LEU A 161 16.89 8.59 -13.96
N THR A 162 17.94 9.33 -13.68
CA THR A 162 19.30 9.01 -14.13
C THR A 162 20.16 8.35 -13.05
N HIS A 163 19.60 8.14 -11.85
CA HIS A 163 20.35 7.57 -10.74
C HIS A 163 20.77 6.12 -11.06
N PRO A 164 22.05 5.76 -10.90
CA PRO A 164 22.57 4.44 -11.32
C PRO A 164 21.98 3.26 -10.52
N SER A 165 21.54 3.50 -9.28
CA SER A 165 20.87 2.49 -8.45
C SER A 165 19.36 2.38 -8.68
N ASN A 166 18.78 3.15 -9.61
CA ASN A 166 17.34 3.13 -9.84
C ASN A 166 16.93 1.92 -10.68
N GLN A 167 16.60 0.81 -10.03
CA GLN A 167 16.09 -0.39 -10.70
C GLN A 167 14.70 -0.18 -11.33
N TYR A 168 13.92 0.75 -10.78
CA TYR A 168 12.60 1.16 -11.26
C TYR A 168 12.67 2.33 -12.27
N ALA A 169 13.83 2.59 -12.89
CA ALA A 169 13.98 3.68 -13.85
C ALA A 169 13.01 3.56 -15.04
N THR A 170 12.69 2.35 -15.49
CA THR A 170 11.75 2.11 -16.61
C THR A 170 10.30 2.51 -16.26
N PRO A 171 9.67 2.01 -15.18
CA PRO A 171 8.35 2.50 -14.77
C PRO A 171 8.37 3.99 -14.39
N PHE A 172 9.42 4.49 -13.74
CA PHE A 172 9.55 5.94 -13.43
C PHE A 172 9.51 6.79 -14.71
N ALA A 173 10.28 6.37 -15.72
CA ALA A 173 10.32 7.00 -17.04
C ALA A 173 8.95 7.04 -17.71
N ILE A 174 8.16 5.97 -17.60
CA ILE A 174 6.79 5.92 -18.13
C ILE A 174 5.90 6.94 -17.42
N THR A 175 5.92 6.99 -16.07
CA THR A 175 5.09 7.93 -15.32
C THR A 175 5.44 9.39 -15.65
N ILE A 176 6.72 9.74 -15.76
CA ILE A 176 7.10 11.12 -16.12
C ILE A 176 6.70 11.51 -17.56
N CYS A 177 6.57 10.54 -18.46
CA CYS A 177 6.06 10.79 -19.81
C CYS A 177 4.58 11.19 -19.79
N TYR A 178 3.77 10.57 -18.94
CA TYR A 178 2.34 10.90 -18.81
C TYR A 178 2.07 12.19 -18.03
N THR A 179 3.04 12.69 -17.27
CA THR A 179 2.91 13.90 -16.45
C THR A 179 3.48 15.16 -17.11
N GLY A 180 3.88 15.06 -18.39
CA GLY A 180 4.25 16.22 -19.20
C GLY A 180 5.72 16.64 -19.12
N PHE A 181 6.60 15.83 -18.52
CA PHE A 181 8.04 16.11 -18.44
C PHE A 181 8.80 15.77 -19.75
N ASN A 182 8.30 16.26 -20.87
CA ASN A 182 8.82 16.00 -22.22
C ASN A 182 10.28 16.49 -22.40
N THR A 183 10.74 17.38 -21.53
CA THR A 183 12.14 17.83 -21.52
C THR A 183 13.15 16.71 -21.28
N PHE A 184 12.72 15.54 -20.80
CA PHE A 184 13.58 14.38 -20.58
C PHE A 184 13.71 13.42 -21.76
N ILE A 185 13.10 13.69 -22.93
CA ILE A 185 13.22 12.82 -24.11
C ILE A 185 14.68 12.36 -24.39
N PRO A 186 15.72 13.22 -24.31
CA PRO A 186 17.10 12.76 -24.47
C PRO A 186 17.55 11.73 -23.42
N GLN A 187 17.23 11.95 -22.15
CA GLN A 187 17.54 11.05 -21.03
C GLN A 187 16.77 9.72 -21.16
N LEU A 188 15.49 9.78 -21.54
CA LEU A 188 14.63 8.63 -21.80
C LEU A 188 15.21 7.74 -22.92
N LYS A 189 15.65 8.35 -24.03
CA LYS A 189 16.30 7.62 -25.13
C LYS A 189 17.62 6.98 -24.68
N LYS A 190 18.41 7.67 -23.86
CA LYS A 190 19.65 7.12 -23.29
C LYS A 190 19.35 5.92 -22.38
N LEU A 191 18.34 6.00 -21.52
CA LEU A 191 17.89 4.89 -20.67
C LEU A 191 17.53 3.67 -21.53
N VAL A 192 16.72 3.85 -22.58
CA VAL A 192 16.34 2.77 -23.50
C VAL A 192 17.56 2.13 -24.16
N GLN A 193 18.52 2.93 -24.64
CA GLN A 193 19.74 2.41 -25.27
C GLN A 193 20.58 1.59 -24.29
N VAL A 194 20.69 2.01 -23.02
CA VAL A 194 21.40 1.28 -21.97
C VAL A 194 20.72 -0.05 -21.69
N LYS A 195 19.40 -0.05 -21.49
CA LYS A 195 18.62 -1.28 -21.21
C LYS A 195 18.68 -2.28 -22.36
N LEU A 196 18.63 -1.83 -23.62
CA LEU A 196 18.77 -2.74 -24.78
C LEU A 196 20.14 -3.41 -24.91
N LYS A 197 21.19 -2.80 -24.36
CA LYS A 197 22.54 -3.37 -24.35
C LYS A 197 22.80 -4.21 -23.08
N THR A 198 21.86 -4.21 -22.14
CA THR A 198 21.98 -4.94 -20.88
C THR A 198 21.53 -6.40 -21.12
N PRO A 199 22.35 -7.40 -20.77
CA PRO A 199 21.95 -8.81 -20.81
C PRO A 199 20.68 -9.06 -20.01
N GLN A 200 19.83 -9.98 -20.48
CA GLN A 200 18.52 -10.26 -19.89
C GLN A 200 18.59 -10.58 -18.39
N GLU A 201 19.57 -11.37 -17.98
CA GLU A 201 19.87 -11.75 -16.58
C GLU A 201 20.26 -10.58 -15.67
N ARG A 202 20.59 -9.41 -16.23
CA ARG A 202 20.89 -8.18 -15.50
C ARG A 202 19.76 -7.15 -15.58
N LEU A 203 18.69 -7.44 -16.31
CA LEU A 203 17.50 -6.60 -16.30
C LEU A 203 16.71 -6.83 -15.02
N PHE A 204 16.12 -5.76 -14.52
CA PHE A 204 15.21 -5.85 -13.38
C PHE A 204 13.82 -6.27 -13.88
N GLU A 205 12.99 -6.89 -13.03
CA GLU A 205 11.68 -7.40 -13.44
C GLU A 205 10.86 -6.34 -14.17
N ALA A 206 10.77 -5.12 -13.61
CA ALA A 206 10.02 -4.01 -14.19
C ALA A 206 10.53 -3.51 -15.56
N ASP A 207 11.70 -3.98 -16.06
CA ASP A 207 12.17 -3.68 -17.41
C ASP A 207 11.36 -4.39 -18.50
N PHE A 208 10.42 -5.28 -18.16
CA PHE A 208 9.45 -5.83 -19.13
C PHE A 208 8.64 -4.73 -19.83
N LEU A 209 8.51 -3.54 -19.21
CA LEU A 209 7.82 -2.36 -19.73
C LEU A 209 8.65 -1.54 -20.76
N LEU A 210 9.89 -1.96 -21.06
CA LEU A 210 10.75 -1.25 -22.01
C LEU A 210 10.13 -1.06 -23.42
N PRO A 211 9.36 -2.01 -23.99
CA PRO A 211 8.64 -1.80 -25.24
C PRO A 211 7.61 -0.66 -25.17
N ASP A 212 6.90 -0.53 -24.04
CA ASP A 212 5.92 0.53 -23.84
C ASP A 212 6.61 1.90 -23.76
N LEU A 213 7.70 2.00 -23.00
CA LEU A 213 8.50 3.22 -22.93
C LEU A 213 8.99 3.66 -24.31
N LYS A 214 9.46 2.73 -25.16
CA LYS A 214 9.85 3.04 -26.55
C LYS A 214 8.68 3.59 -27.36
N SER A 215 7.51 2.97 -27.24
CA SER A 215 6.29 3.41 -27.93
C SER A 215 5.89 4.82 -27.51
N ILE A 216 5.93 5.10 -26.21
CA ILE A 216 5.60 6.40 -25.61
C ILE A 216 6.58 7.48 -26.09
N ILE A 217 7.89 7.22 -26.08
CA ILE A 217 8.90 8.17 -26.57
C ILE A 217 8.62 8.55 -28.04
N LYS A 218 8.32 7.57 -28.89
CA LYS A 218 7.98 7.83 -30.31
C LYS A 218 6.73 8.71 -30.45
N GLN A 219 5.73 8.49 -29.60
CA GLN A 219 4.51 9.29 -29.56
C GLN A 219 4.78 10.73 -29.11
N LEU A 220 5.59 10.91 -28.05
CA LEU A 220 6.03 12.21 -27.58
C LEU A 220 6.80 13.00 -28.66
N GLU A 221 7.74 12.34 -29.36
CA GLU A 221 8.49 12.95 -30.47
C GLU A 221 7.58 13.38 -31.63
N SER A 222 6.46 12.68 -31.83
CA SER A 222 5.46 13.04 -32.84
C SER A 222 4.48 14.15 -32.42
N GLY A 223 4.58 14.64 -31.17
CA GLY A 223 3.66 15.62 -30.60
C GLY A 223 2.25 15.08 -30.34
N LYS A 224 2.05 13.76 -30.41
CA LYS A 224 0.76 13.09 -30.21
C LYS A 224 0.94 11.92 -29.25
N LEU A 225 0.79 12.19 -27.95
CA LEU A 225 0.64 11.14 -26.95
C LEU A 225 -0.81 10.66 -26.97
N LYS A 226 -1.04 9.38 -27.28
CA LYS A 226 -2.36 8.78 -27.01
C LYS A 226 -2.46 8.63 -25.50
N GLU A 227 -3.48 9.22 -24.90
CA GLU A 227 -3.74 9.07 -23.47
C GLU A 227 -4.13 7.62 -23.17
N PRO A 228 -3.28 6.83 -22.49
CA PRO A 228 -3.70 5.56 -21.93
C PRO A 228 -4.48 5.80 -20.64
N LYS A 229 -5.24 4.79 -20.20
CA LYS A 229 -5.85 4.81 -18.86
C LYS A 229 -4.79 4.99 -17.76
N ASP A 230 -3.56 4.58 -18.04
CA ASP A 230 -2.38 4.67 -17.17
C ASP A 230 -1.82 6.10 -17.03
N ALA A 231 -2.37 7.09 -17.73
CA ALA A 231 -2.05 8.51 -17.53
C ALA A 231 -2.82 9.16 -16.36
N LEU A 232 -3.42 8.35 -15.50
CA LEU A 232 -4.02 8.79 -14.25
C LEU A 232 -3.31 8.12 -13.07
N PRO A 233 -3.24 8.76 -11.89
CA PRO A 233 -2.87 8.07 -10.66
C PRO A 233 -3.71 6.80 -10.46
N TYR A 234 -3.10 5.75 -9.92
CA TYR A 234 -3.72 4.44 -9.68
C TYR A 234 -5.04 4.53 -8.92
N PHE A 235 -5.16 5.40 -7.90
CA PHE A 235 -6.41 5.55 -7.16
C PHE A 235 -7.62 6.02 -8.01
N LYS A 236 -7.36 6.67 -9.15
CA LYS A 236 -8.42 7.07 -10.10
C LYS A 236 -8.79 5.94 -11.06
N GLN A 237 -7.92 4.96 -11.22
CA GLN A 237 -8.14 3.80 -12.08
C GLN A 237 -8.83 2.66 -11.32
N ARG A 238 -8.48 2.51 -10.04
CA ARG A 238 -9.04 1.48 -9.16
C ARG A 238 -10.51 1.76 -8.84
N SER A 239 -11.29 0.69 -8.68
CA SER A 239 -12.60 0.80 -8.04
C SER A 239 -12.45 1.26 -6.57
N GLY A 240 -13.55 1.73 -5.98
CA GLY A 240 -13.56 2.05 -4.55
C GLY A 240 -13.13 0.85 -3.70
N TRP A 241 -12.47 1.10 -2.57
CA TRP A 241 -11.81 0.07 -1.76
C TRP A 241 -12.69 -1.18 -1.54
N LYS A 242 -13.97 -0.99 -1.20
CA LYS A 242 -14.87 -2.11 -0.87
C LYS A 242 -15.02 -3.07 -2.04
N ALA A 243 -15.29 -2.55 -3.24
CA ALA A 243 -15.42 -3.36 -4.44
C ALA A 243 -14.09 -4.01 -4.83
N TYR A 244 -12.97 -3.30 -4.67
CA TYR A 244 -11.64 -3.85 -4.94
C TYR A 244 -11.33 -5.04 -4.01
N TYR A 245 -11.44 -4.88 -2.69
CA TYR A 245 -11.11 -5.96 -1.75
C TYR A 245 -12.17 -7.07 -1.72
N GLN A 246 -13.43 -6.80 -2.07
CA GLN A 246 -14.42 -7.85 -2.30
C GLN A 246 -14.03 -8.77 -3.45
N ALA A 247 -13.50 -8.23 -4.55
CA ALA A 247 -13.02 -9.04 -5.66
C ALA A 247 -11.83 -9.94 -5.26
N GLN A 248 -11.07 -9.54 -4.24
CA GLN A 248 -9.90 -10.25 -3.73
C GLN A 248 -10.18 -11.08 -2.47
N ALA A 249 -11.43 -11.15 -2.00
CA ALA A 249 -11.76 -11.81 -0.73
C ALA A 249 -11.27 -13.26 -0.66
N ALA A 250 -11.35 -13.99 -1.79
CA ALA A 250 -10.88 -15.37 -1.88
C ALA A 250 -9.37 -15.51 -1.55
N TYR A 251 -8.54 -14.52 -1.87
CA TYR A 251 -7.12 -14.54 -1.48
C TYR A 251 -6.95 -14.51 0.04
N PHE A 252 -7.70 -13.63 0.72
CA PHE A 252 -7.63 -13.48 2.18
C PHE A 252 -8.35 -14.61 2.93
N GLU A 253 -9.23 -15.35 2.27
CA GLU A 253 -9.89 -16.55 2.83
C GLU A 253 -9.06 -17.82 2.61
N ALA A 254 -8.30 -17.93 1.52
CA ALA A 254 -7.52 -19.12 1.16
C ALA A 254 -6.35 -19.42 2.11
N HIS A 255 -5.95 -18.47 2.95
CA HIS A 255 -4.91 -18.63 3.96
C HIS A 255 -5.44 -19.12 5.32
N ILE A 256 -6.68 -19.59 5.39
CA ILE A 256 -7.18 -20.35 6.55
C ILE A 256 -6.50 -21.73 6.50
N PRO A 257 -5.65 -22.11 7.47
CA PRO A 257 -5.06 -23.45 7.49
C PRO A 257 -6.15 -24.51 7.39
N GLU A 258 -5.94 -25.56 6.58
CA GLU A 258 -6.90 -26.70 6.47
C GLU A 258 -7.19 -27.35 7.84
N ASP A 259 -6.33 -27.13 8.84
CA ASP A 259 -6.47 -27.59 10.23
C ASP A 259 -7.19 -26.59 11.16
N VAL A 260 -7.61 -25.42 10.67
CA VAL A 260 -8.69 -24.65 11.32
C VAL A 260 -10.00 -25.33 10.92
N GLY A 261 -10.18 -26.55 11.43
CA GLY A 261 -11.35 -27.34 11.18
C GLY A 261 -12.58 -26.47 11.38
N THR A 262 -13.44 -26.43 10.34
CA THR A 262 -14.86 -26.02 10.40
C THR A 262 -15.28 -25.82 11.84
N ILE A 263 -15.40 -24.58 12.35
CA ILE A 263 -15.66 -24.26 13.78
C ILE A 263 -16.44 -25.39 14.45
N LYS A 264 -15.70 -26.38 14.99
CA LYS A 264 -16.29 -27.67 15.32
C LYS A 264 -16.59 -27.55 16.77
N ASN A 265 -17.73 -26.91 17.06
CA ASN A 265 -18.27 -26.69 18.39
C ASN A 265 -17.21 -26.24 19.41
N VAL A 266 -17.24 -24.95 19.79
CA VAL A 266 -16.82 -24.56 21.15
C VAL A 266 -17.27 -25.68 22.09
N GLU A 267 -16.33 -26.35 22.75
CA GLU A 267 -16.65 -27.48 23.63
C GLU A 267 -17.87 -27.08 24.45
N LYS A 268 -18.95 -27.87 24.34
CA LYS A 268 -20.20 -27.55 25.05
C LYS A 268 -19.89 -27.61 26.54
N ILE A 269 -19.59 -26.46 27.12
CA ILE A 269 -19.29 -26.31 28.53
C ILE A 269 -20.38 -27.01 29.34
N GLY A 270 -19.97 -27.94 30.19
CA GLY A 270 -20.90 -28.74 30.96
C GLY A 270 -21.76 -27.83 31.83
N ARG A 271 -23.09 -28.06 31.89
CA ARG A 271 -24.03 -27.26 32.71
C ARG A 271 -23.56 -27.11 34.18
N ASN A 272 -22.75 -28.04 34.69
CA ASN A 272 -22.23 -28.03 36.05
C ASN A 272 -20.79 -27.51 36.20
N GLU A 273 -20.09 -27.18 35.12
CA GLU A 273 -18.69 -26.71 35.15
C GLU A 273 -18.59 -25.24 35.62
N PRO A 274 -17.43 -24.81 36.13
CA PRO A 274 -17.18 -23.41 36.47
C PRO A 274 -17.48 -22.48 35.29
N CYS A 275 -18.21 -21.40 35.53
CA CYS A 275 -18.63 -20.48 34.48
C CYS A 275 -17.43 -19.63 34.00
N PRO A 276 -17.20 -19.50 32.68
CA PRO A 276 -16.00 -18.88 32.12
C PRO A 276 -15.95 -17.36 32.30
N CYS A 277 -17.04 -16.74 32.77
CA CYS A 277 -17.07 -15.31 33.12
C CYS A 277 -16.35 -14.96 34.43
N GLY A 278 -15.64 -15.91 35.05
CA GLY A 278 -14.88 -15.68 36.28
C GLY A 278 -15.73 -15.55 37.56
N SER A 279 -17.04 -15.77 37.49
CA SER A 279 -17.95 -15.58 38.64
C SER A 279 -17.82 -16.62 39.76
N GLY A 280 -17.03 -17.68 39.57
CA GLY A 280 -16.92 -18.83 40.49
C GLY A 280 -18.17 -19.72 40.59
N LYS A 281 -19.24 -19.42 39.85
CA LYS A 281 -20.51 -20.18 39.86
C LYS A 281 -20.53 -21.25 38.76
N LYS A 282 -21.34 -22.31 38.91
CA LYS A 282 -21.59 -23.30 37.85
C LYS A 282 -22.29 -22.65 36.64
N TYR A 283 -21.95 -23.06 35.41
CA TYR A 283 -22.46 -22.49 34.16
C TYR A 283 -24.00 -22.38 34.13
N LYS A 284 -24.72 -23.42 34.58
CA LYS A 284 -26.20 -23.43 34.66
C LYS A 284 -26.81 -22.41 35.62
N LYS A 285 -26.04 -21.89 36.57
CA LYS A 285 -26.48 -20.91 37.58
C LYS A 285 -25.99 -19.49 37.27
N CYS A 286 -25.25 -19.30 36.19
CA CYS A 286 -24.70 -18.01 35.79
C CYS A 286 -25.14 -17.68 34.35
N CYS A 287 -24.25 -17.77 33.36
CA CYS A 287 -24.52 -17.33 32.00
C CYS A 287 -25.61 -18.14 31.28
N LEU A 288 -25.89 -19.39 31.67
CA LEU A 288 -26.96 -20.18 31.04
C LEU A 288 -28.38 -19.69 31.38
N LYS A 289 -28.55 -19.01 32.52
CA LYS A 289 -29.85 -18.44 32.96
C LYS A 289 -30.08 -17.02 32.46
N LYS A 290 -29.12 -16.40 31.77
CA LYS A 290 -29.22 -15.04 31.23
C LYS A 290 -29.80 -15.00 29.80
N LYS A 291 -30.68 -15.94 29.45
CA LYS A 291 -31.48 -15.91 28.21
C LYS A 291 -32.92 -15.64 28.55
#